data_AF-A0A1M5C9B9-F1
#
_entry.id   AF-A0A1M5C9B9-F1
#
_cell.length_a   1.000
_cell.length_b   1.000
_cell.length_c   1.000
_cell.angle_alpha   90.00
_cell.angle_beta   90.00
_cell.angle_gamma   90.00
#
_symmetry.space_group_name_H-M   'P 1'
#
loop_
_entity.id
_entity.type
_entity.pdbx_description
1 polymer ?
#
loop_
_entity_poly.entity_id
_entity_poly.type
_entity_poly.pdbx_seq_one_letter_code
_entity_poly.pdbx_strand_id
1 'polypeptide(L)' 'MTRLDLFKKYHDMACHNLLCYSANYLMEKPKEGYKKEWNEARQEVEILEELIREQTQE' A
#
# COMPACT_ATOMS: atom_id res chain seq x y z
N MET A 1 -4.86 -10.83 -17.70
CA MET A 1 -4.34 -9.90 -16.68
C MET A 1 -4.26 -8.53 -17.32
N THR A 2 -5.06 -7.60 -16.84
CA THR A 2 -5.08 -6.19 -17.27
C THR A 2 -4.08 -5.36 -16.46
N ARG A 3 -3.83 -4.12 -16.87
CA ARG A 3 -3.03 -3.16 -16.08
C ARG A 3 -3.68 -2.89 -14.72
N LEU A 4 -5.02 -2.78 -14.68
CA LEU A 4 -5.78 -2.63 -13.43
C LEU A 4 -5.60 -3.84 -12.50
N ASP A 5 -5.65 -5.06 -13.04
CA ASP A 5 -5.42 -6.28 -12.25
C ASP A 5 -4.00 -6.30 -11.65
N LEU A 6 -3.01 -5.82 -12.42
CA LEU A 6 -1.64 -5.73 -11.96
C LEU A 6 -1.51 -4.73 -10.81
N PHE A 7 -2.11 -3.55 -10.93
CA PHE A 7 -2.09 -2.53 -9.88
C PHE A 7 -2.78 -3.00 -8.60
N LYS A 8 -3.94 -3.67 -8.71
CA LYS A 8 -4.62 -4.27 -7.56
C LYS A 8 -3.76 -5.31 -6.87
N LYS A 9 -3.08 -6.18 -7.63
CA LYS A 9 -2.15 -7.17 -7.07
C LYS A 9 -1.01 -6.52 -6.29
N TYR A 10 -0.41 -5.45 -6.82
CA TYR A 10 0.64 -4.72 -6.10
C TYR A 10 0.09 -3.98 -4.88
N HIS A 11 -1.12 -3.42 -4.97
CA HIS A 11 -1.78 -2.73 -3.87
C HIS A 11 -2.03 -3.68 -2.70
N ASP A 12 -2.50 -4.89 -2.97
CA ASP A 12 -2.69 -5.93 -1.94
C ASP A 12 -1.37 -6.27 -1.23
N MET A 13 -0.27 -6.39 -1.97
CA MET A 13 1.05 -6.65 -1.40
C MET A 13 1.57 -5.46 -0.58
N ALA A 14 1.41 -4.23 -1.08
CA ALA A 14 1.83 -3.03 -0.37
C ALA A 14 1.02 -2.84 0.93
N CYS A 15 -0.29 -3.11 0.90
CA CYS A 15 -1.15 -3.12 2.09
C CYS A 15 -0.69 -4.18 3.10
N HIS A 16 -0.35 -5.39 2.63
CA HIS A 16 0.19 -6.44 3.50
C HIS A 16 1.49 -6.01 4.18
N ASN A 17 2.43 -5.43 3.41
CA ASN A 17 3.69 -4.91 3.94
C ASN A 17 3.44 -3.80 4.98
N LEU A 18 2.59 -2.84 4.65
CA LEU A 18 2.21 -1.76 5.56
C LEU A 18 1.65 -2.31 6.86
N LEU A 19 0.77 -3.33 6.78
CA LEU A 19 0.23 -4.00 7.95
C LEU A 19 1.32 -4.68 8.79
N CYS A 20 2.25 -5.41 8.17
CA CYS A 20 3.37 -6.07 8.87
C CYS A 20 4.29 -5.08 9.60
N TYR A 21 4.48 -3.89 9.04
CA TYR A 21 5.30 -2.83 9.64
C TYR A 21 4.52 -1.93 10.58
N SER A 22 3.21 -2.12 10.74
CA SER A 22 2.36 -1.32 11.61
C SER A 22 2.32 -1.85 13.04
N ALA A 23 2.17 -0.95 14.02
CA ALA A 23 2.03 -1.35 15.42
C ALA A 23 0.61 -1.81 15.79
N ASN A 24 -0.36 -1.57 14.92
CA ASN A 24 -1.76 -1.96 15.10
C ASN A 24 -2.41 -2.28 13.74
N TYR A 25 -3.56 -2.93 13.78
CA TYR A 25 -4.32 -3.30 12.57
C TYR A 25 -4.91 -2.10 11.82
N LEU A 26 -4.99 -0.92 12.46
CA LEU A 26 -5.43 0.31 11.80
C LEU A 26 -4.35 0.92 10.91
N MET A 27 -3.12 0.42 11.00
CA MET A 27 -1.98 0.89 10.21
C MET A 27 -1.73 2.40 10.34
N GLU A 28 -2.06 2.97 11.49
CA GLU A 28 -1.95 4.42 11.74
C GLU A 28 -0.54 4.82 12.16
N LYS A 29 0.24 3.88 12.69
CA LYS A 29 1.57 4.13 13.21
C LYS A 29 2.52 2.96 12.95
N PRO A 30 3.82 3.24 12.72
CA PRO A 30 4.82 2.20 12.53
C PRO A 30 5.08 1.43 13.82
N LYS A 31 5.44 0.15 13.67
CA LYS A 31 6.08 -0.66 14.70
C LYS A 31 7.46 -0.08 15.02
N GLU A 32 7.87 -0.19 16.28
CA GLU A 32 9.18 0.31 16.71
C GLU A 32 10.32 -0.37 15.92
N GLY A 33 11.24 0.44 15.40
CA GLY A 33 12.32 0.00 14.52
C GLY A 33 11.97 -0.09 13.03
N TYR A 34 10.70 0.01 12.62
CA TYR A 34 10.24 -0.18 11.23
C TYR A 34 9.71 1.10 10.57
N LYS A 35 10.06 2.28 11.11
CA LYS A 35 9.52 3.56 10.62
C LYS A 35 9.81 3.80 9.14
N LYS A 36 10.99 3.38 8.66
CA LYS A 36 11.39 3.57 7.27
C LYS A 36 10.54 2.70 6.34
N GLU A 37 10.50 1.40 6.60
CA GLU A 37 9.78 0.39 5.83
C GLU A 37 8.27 0.66 5.82
N TRP A 38 7.73 1.09 6.96
CA TRP A 38 6.33 1.50 7.07
C TRP A 38 6.02 2.73 6.20
N ASN A 39 6.90 3.74 6.21
CA ASN A 39 6.71 4.94 5.37
C ASN A 39 6.80 4.59 3.88
N GLU A 40 7.75 3.75 3.49
CA GLU A 40 7.92 3.30 2.10
C GLU A 40 6.69 2.50 1.64
N ALA A 41 6.23 1.54 2.43
CA ALA A 41 5.03 0.76 2.13
C ALA A 41 3.77 1.64 2.05
N ARG A 42 3.66 2.65 2.92
CA ARG A 42 2.55 3.61 2.89
C ARG A 42 2.54 4.44 1.61
N GLN A 43 3.70 4.95 1.20
CA GLN A 43 3.83 5.69 -0.06
C GLN A 43 3.48 4.82 -1.26
N GLU A 44 3.89 3.55 -1.26
CA GLU A 44 3.55 2.61 -2.33
C GLU A 44 2.03 2.36 -2.40
N VAL A 45 1.36 2.17 -1.26
CA VAL A 45 -0.12 2.09 -1.20
C VAL A 45 -0.77 3.34 -1.79
N GLU A 46 -0.35 4.54 -1.36
CA GLU A 46 -0.92 5.81 -1.82
C GLU A 46 -0.81 5.99 -3.34
N ILE A 47 0.36 5.68 -3.93
CA ILE A 47 0.59 5.73 -5.38
C ILE A 47 -0.29 4.72 -6.12
N LEU A 48 -0.38 3.48 -5.63
CA LEU A 48 -1.16 2.44 -6.29
C LEU A 48 -2.66 2.72 -6.24
N GLU A 49 -3.15 3.30 -5.14
CA GLU A 49 -4.54 3.77 -5.05
C GLU A 49 -4.84 4.88 -6.06
N GLU A 50 -3.92 5.82 -6.26
CA GLU A 50 -4.06 6.87 -7.27
C GLU A 50 -4.15 6.26 -8.68
N LEU A 51 -3.21 5.37 -9.04
CA LEU A 51 -3.20 4.69 -10.34
C LEU A 51 -4.45 3.85 -10.58
N ILE A 52 -4.97 3.18 -9.55
CA ILE A 52 -6.22 2.43 -9.62
C ILE A 52 -7.39 3.38 -9.86
N ARG A 53 -7.47 4.50 -9.11
CA ARG A 53 -8.53 5.51 -9.26
C ARG A 53 -8.55 6.07 -10.68
N GLU A 54 -7.41 6.55 -11.17
CA GLU A 54 -7.26 7.07 -12.54
C GLU A 54 -7.79 6.09 -13.58
N GLN A 55 -7.40 4.82 -13.49
CA GLN A 55 -7.78 3.79 -14.46
C GLN A 55 -9.25 3.32 -14.35
N THR A 56 -9.92 3.60 -13.23
CA THR A 56 -11.35 3.30 -13.05
C THR A 56 -12.27 4.46 -13.40
N GLN A 57 -11.72 5.66 -13.57
CA GLN A 57 -12.44 6.86 -13.98
C GLN A 57 -12.32 7.17 -15.48
N GLU A 58 -11.52 6.38 -16.22
CA GLU A 58 -11.52 6.29 -17.69
C GLU A 58 -12.69 5.44 -18.21
#